data_AF-A0A0M6ZPF0-F1
#
_entry.id   AF-A0A0M6ZPF0-F1
#
_cell.length_a   1.000
_cell.length_b   1.000
_cell.length_c   1.000
_cell.angle_alpha   90.00
_cell.angle_beta   90.00
_cell.angle_gamma   90.00
#
_symmetry.space_group_name_H-M   'P 1'
#
loop_
_entity.id
_entity.type
_entity.pdbx_description
1 polymer ?
#
loop_
_entity_poly.entity_id
_entity_poly.type
_entity_poly.pdbx_seq_one_letter_code
_entity_poly.pdbx_strand_id
1 'polypeptide(L)'
;MPRAATRQRKQSFLRRLITPVLAIAALGYFGFHAMNGELGVVGRAMIERQVAELEGELQLLVAERRELAARVSLLRPESLDPDMLDERARLYLNLVHPDELVVLKPQTVAQ
;
A
#
# COMPACT_ATOMS: atom_id res chain seq x y z
N MET A 1 -55.74 56.98 47.92
CA MET A 1 -55.06 56.93 46.62
C MET A 1 -53.85 55.99 46.71
N PRO A 2 -53.91 54.73 46.24
CA PRO A 2 -52.74 53.87 46.21
C PRO A 2 -51.87 54.20 44.98
N ARG A 3 -50.57 54.45 45.18
CA ARG A 3 -49.60 54.60 44.09
C ARG A 3 -49.07 53.22 43.70
N ALA A 4 -49.37 52.78 42.49
CA ALA A 4 -48.82 51.55 41.93
C ALA A 4 -47.31 51.71 41.71
N ALA A 5 -46.51 50.96 42.45
CA ALA A 5 -45.07 50.90 42.25
C ALA A 5 -44.77 50.02 41.02
N THR A 6 -44.41 50.63 39.90
CA THR A 6 -43.95 49.92 38.70
C THR A 6 -42.58 49.31 38.95
N ARG A 7 -42.54 47.98 39.11
CA ARG A 7 -41.31 47.21 39.32
C ARG A 7 -40.57 47.08 37.98
N GLN A 8 -39.75 48.06 37.64
CA GLN A 8 -38.93 48.02 36.42
C GLN A 8 -37.85 46.93 36.55
N ARG A 9 -38.07 45.79 35.90
CA ARG A 9 -37.10 44.69 35.83
C ARG A 9 -35.96 45.11 34.91
N LYS A 10 -34.80 45.46 35.48
CA LYS A 10 -33.57 45.70 34.71
C LYS A 10 -33.20 44.39 33.98
N GLN A 11 -33.31 44.38 32.66
CA GLN A 11 -32.85 43.26 31.84
C GLN A 11 -31.32 43.13 32.04
N SER A 12 -30.87 41.96 32.49
CA SER A 12 -29.47 41.75 32.84
C SER A 12 -28.59 41.71 31.59
N PHE A 13 -27.64 42.64 31.49
CA PHE A 13 -26.63 42.69 30.42
C PHE A 13 -25.86 41.36 30.27
N LEU A 14 -25.68 40.63 31.37
CA LEU A 14 -25.05 39.31 31.38
C LEU A 14 -25.77 38.28 30.48
N ARG A 15 -27.10 38.35 30.37
CA ARG A 15 -27.84 37.45 29.47
C ARG A 15 -27.47 37.65 28.00
N ARG A 16 -27.09 38.87 27.62
CA ARG A 16 -26.69 39.19 26.25
C ARG A 16 -25.29 38.69 25.90
N LEU A 17 -24.46 38.39 26.91
CA LEU A 17 -23.11 37.85 26.73
C LEU A 17 -23.08 36.32 26.60
N ILE A 18 -24.16 35.62 26.92
CA ILE A 18 -24.21 34.15 26.86
C ILE A 18 -23.94 33.66 25.43
N THR A 19 -24.65 34.21 24.45
CA THR A 19 -24.51 33.82 23.04
C THR A 19 -23.09 34.04 22.49
N PRO A 20 -22.46 35.23 22.62
CA PRO A 20 -21.10 35.42 22.10
C PRO A 20 -20.05 34.58 22.85
N VAL A 21 -20.19 34.39 24.17
CA VAL A 21 -19.26 33.52 24.93
C VAL A 21 -19.36 32.08 24.44
N LEU A 22 -20.57 31.57 24.24
CA LEU A 22 -20.78 30.21 23.76
C LEU A 22 -20.24 30.04 22.33
N ALA A 23 -20.41 31.05 21.48
CA ALA A 23 -19.85 31.06 20.13
C ALA A 23 -18.31 31.05 20.14
N ILE A 24 -17.67 31.87 20.97
CA ILE A 24 -16.21 31.89 21.12
C ILE A 24 -15.70 30.54 21.65
N ALA A 25 -16.37 29.96 22.64
CA ALA A 25 -16.02 28.65 23.17
C ALA A 25 -16.12 27.55 22.10
N ALA A 26 -17.19 27.55 21.30
CA ALA A 26 -17.37 26.61 20.20
C ALA A 26 -16.28 26.79 19.13
N LEU A 27 -15.99 28.03 18.72
CA LEU A 27 -14.93 28.32 17.75
C LEU A 27 -13.55 27.89 18.26
N GLY A 28 -13.25 28.13 19.53
CA GLY A 28 -12.00 27.68 20.15
C GLY A 28 -11.87 26.15 20.16
N TYR A 29 -12.94 25.44 20.53
CA TYR A 29 -12.99 23.98 20.52
C TYR A 29 -12.78 23.42 19.11
N PHE A 30 -13.57 23.87 18.14
CA PHE A 30 -13.45 23.42 16.75
C PHE A 30 -12.12 23.81 16.12
N GLY A 31 -11.61 25.02 16.40
CA GLY A 31 -10.30 25.46 15.90
C GLY A 31 -9.16 24.60 16.43
N PHE A 32 -9.16 24.30 17.74
CA PHE A 32 -8.17 23.41 18.35
C PHE A 32 -8.21 22.00 17.74
N HIS A 33 -9.41 21.42 17.61
CA HIS A 33 -9.59 20.09 17.02
C HIS A 33 -9.32 20.05 15.51
N ALA A 34 -9.54 21.14 14.77
CA ALA A 34 -9.19 21.21 13.36
C ALA A 34 -7.66 21.19 13.14
N MET A 35 -6.89 21.75 14.08
CA MET A 35 -5.43 21.72 14.01
C MET A 35 -4.84 20.41 14.54
N ASN A 36 -5.29 19.95 15.71
CA ASN A 36 -4.67 18.84 16.46
C ASN A 36 -5.42 17.50 16.33
N GLY A 37 -6.61 17.48 15.72
CA GLY A 37 -7.39 16.27 15.57
C GLY A 37 -6.75 15.29 14.58
N GLU A 38 -7.12 14.02 14.73
CA GLU A 38 -6.70 12.92 13.86
C GLU A 38 -7.04 13.15 12.37
N LEU A 39 -8.15 13.84 12.10
CA LEU A 39 -8.58 14.27 10.76
C LEU A 39 -8.25 15.74 10.45
N GLY A 40 -7.55 16.40 11.38
CA GLY A 40 -7.10 17.78 11.26
C GLY A 40 -5.94 17.93 10.29
N VAL A 41 -5.41 19.15 10.19
CA VAL A 41 -4.34 19.49 9.24
C VAL A 41 -3.09 18.62 9.47
N VAL A 42 -2.71 18.40 10.73
CA VAL A 42 -1.54 17.58 11.08
C VAL A 42 -1.78 16.10 10.76
N GLY A 43 -2.93 15.56 11.14
CA GLY A 43 -3.26 14.16 10.88
C GLY A 43 -3.33 13.82 9.39
N ARG A 44 -3.86 14.75 8.57
CA ARG A 44 -3.84 14.62 7.10
C ARG A 44 -2.42 14.51 6.54
N ALA A 45 -1.50 15.36 6.98
CA ALA A 45 -0.12 15.32 6.51
C ALA A 45 0.57 13.97 6.85
N MET A 46 0.27 13.39 8.01
CA MET A 46 0.78 12.06 8.37
C MET A 46 0.21 10.95 7.48
N ILE A 47 -1.08 10.99 7.18
CA ILE A 47 -1.73 10.01 6.30
C ILE A 47 -1.18 10.14 4.87
N GLU A 48 -1.09 11.35 4.33
CA GLU A 48 -0.54 11.61 3.00
C GLU A 48 0.88 11.09 2.87
N ARG A 49 1.71 11.27 3.90
CA ARG A 49 3.06 10.69 3.94
C ARG A 49 3.02 9.16 3.90
N GLN A 50 2.16 8.54 4.69
CA GLN A 50 2.01 7.08 4.71
C GLN A 50 1.57 6.54 3.35
N VAL A 51 0.61 7.21 2.71
CA VAL A 51 0.15 6.88 1.36
C VAL A 51 1.32 6.95 0.37
N ALA A 52 2.12 8.01 0.40
CA ALA A 52 3.28 8.13 -0.48
C ALA A 52 4.33 7.03 -0.25
N GLU A 53 4.59 6.66 1.01
CA GLU A 53 5.50 5.56 1.36
C GLU A 53 4.98 4.21 0.83
N LEU A 54 3.70 3.90 1.06
CA LEU A 54 3.03 2.69 0.60
C LEU A 54 2.95 2.59 -0.93
N GLU A 55 2.70 3.71 -1.62
CA GLU A 55 2.73 3.76 -3.08
C GLU A 55 4.12 3.45 -3.64
N GLY A 56 5.18 3.93 -2.96
CA GLY A 56 6.56 3.60 -3.31
C GLY A 56 6.85 2.10 -3.15
N GLU A 57 6.45 1.51 -2.03
CA GLU A 57 6.60 0.07 -1.78
C GLU A 57 5.82 -0.76 -2.81
N LEU A 58 4.60 -0.36 -3.12
CA LEU A 58 3.77 -1.01 -4.12
C LEU A 58 4.44 -1.01 -5.50
N GLN A 59 5.05 0.11 -5.91
CA GLN A 59 5.76 0.18 -7.19
C GLN A 59 6.94 -0.79 -7.26
N LEU A 60 7.71 -0.91 -6.17
CA LEU A 60 8.83 -1.86 -6.08
C LEU A 60 8.33 -3.31 -6.19
N LEU A 61 7.31 -3.68 -5.40
CA LEU A 61 6.75 -5.03 -5.40
C LEU A 61 6.13 -5.40 -6.75
N VAL A 62 5.46 -4.45 -7.42
CA VAL A 62 4.91 -4.68 -8.76
C VAL A 62 6.02 -4.91 -9.78
N ALA A 63 7.15 -4.18 -9.68
CA ALA A 63 8.30 -4.40 -10.55
C ALA A 63 8.91 -5.79 -10.34
N GLU A 64 9.14 -6.19 -9.09
CA GLU A 64 9.64 -7.52 -8.74
C GLU A 64 8.70 -8.63 -9.24
N ARG A 65 7.39 -8.48 -9.01
CA ARG A 65 6.39 -9.43 -9.49
C ARG A 65 6.39 -9.54 -11.00
N ARG A 66 6.59 -8.44 -11.74
CA ARG A 66 6.68 -8.47 -13.21
C ARG A 66 7.92 -9.21 -13.68
N GLU A 67 9.06 -8.98 -13.04
CA GLU A 67 10.31 -9.68 -13.35
C GLU A 67 10.18 -11.19 -13.10
N LEU A 68 9.65 -11.58 -11.94
CA LEU A 68 9.40 -12.99 -11.63
C LEU A 68 8.39 -13.61 -12.58
N ALA A 69 7.31 -12.89 -12.94
CA ALA A 69 6.35 -13.38 -13.91
C ALA A 69 6.98 -13.59 -15.30
N ALA A 70 7.89 -12.71 -15.72
CA ALA A 70 8.64 -12.89 -16.97
C ALA A 70 9.54 -14.12 -16.89
N ARG A 71 10.31 -14.30 -15.80
CA ARG A 71 11.15 -15.48 -15.59
C ARG A 71 10.35 -16.78 -15.57
N VAL A 72 9.22 -16.81 -14.87
CA VAL A 72 8.32 -17.97 -14.83
C VAL A 72 7.73 -18.25 -16.22
N SER A 73 7.40 -17.22 -17.00
CA SER A 73 6.89 -17.42 -18.37
C SER A 73 7.89 -18.15 -19.27
N LEU A 74 9.21 -17.94 -19.06
CA LEU A 74 10.27 -18.67 -19.77
C LEU A 74 10.42 -20.13 -19.31
N LEU A 75 9.88 -20.49 -18.15
CA LEU A 75 9.92 -21.84 -17.58
C LEU A 75 8.62 -22.61 -17.82
N ARG A 76 7.65 -22.02 -18.51
CA ARG A 76 6.35 -22.65 -18.74
C ARG A 76 6.47 -23.78 -19.76
N PRO A 77 6.00 -25.00 -19.44
CA PRO A 77 6.04 -26.16 -20.32
C PRO A 77 5.30 -25.93 -21.63
N GLU A 78 4.29 -25.05 -21.66
CA GLU A 78 3.60 -24.69 -22.91
C GLU A 78 4.49 -23.93 -23.91
N SER A 79 5.65 -23.43 -23.48
CA SER A 79 6.67 -22.78 -24.32
C SER A 79 7.98 -23.58 -24.45
N LEU A 80 8.13 -24.63 -23.66
CA LEU A 80 9.28 -25.54 -23.71
C LEU A 80 8.90 -26.72 -24.61
N ASP A 81 9.62 -26.88 -25.71
CA ASP A 81 9.43 -27.99 -26.62
C ASP A 81 9.59 -29.32 -25.85
N PRO A 82 8.55 -30.18 -25.79
CA PRO A 82 8.62 -31.47 -25.10
C PRO A 82 9.76 -32.35 -25.62
N ASP A 83 10.15 -32.23 -26.90
CA ASP A 83 11.27 -32.98 -27.46
C ASP A 83 12.61 -32.53 -26.85
N MET A 84 12.76 -31.23 -26.55
CA MET A 84 13.96 -30.71 -25.86
C MET A 84 14.04 -31.15 -24.39
N LEU A 85 12.90 -31.36 -23.73
CA LEU A 85 12.85 -31.89 -22.36
C LEU A 85 13.22 -33.38 -22.34
N ASP A 86 12.73 -34.16 -23.30
CA ASP A 86 13.07 -35.58 -23.42
C ASP A 86 14.57 -35.78 -23.73
N GLU A 87 15.12 -34.98 -24.65
CA GLU A 87 16.56 -34.99 -24.96
C GLU A 87 17.42 -34.67 -23.73
N ARG A 88 17.05 -33.65 -22.94
CA ARG A 88 17.77 -33.34 -21.70
C ARG A 88 17.62 -34.42 -20.65
N ALA A 89 16.43 -35.02 -20.49
CA ALA A 89 16.22 -36.12 -19.55
C ALA A 89 17.08 -37.34 -19.92
N ARG A 90 17.16 -37.69 -21.21
CA ARG A 90 18.00 -38.76 -21.75
C ARG A 90 19.49 -38.51 -21.52
N LEU A 91 19.97 -37.29 -21.79
CA LEU A 91 21.36 -36.88 -21.52
C LEU A 91 21.74 -37.01 -20.05
N TYR A 92 20.88 -36.59 -19.11
CA TYR A 92 21.16 -36.68 -17.68
C TYR A 92 21.05 -38.09 -17.11
N LEU A 93 20.15 -38.92 -17.67
CA LEU A 93 19.91 -40.29 -17.20
C LEU A 93 20.76 -41.34 -17.93
N ASN A 94 21.64 -40.94 -18.88
CA ASN A 94 22.37 -41.84 -19.77
C ASN A 94 21.45 -42.84 -20.49
N LEU A 95 20.23 -42.42 -20.83
CA LEU A 95 19.30 -43.22 -21.63
C LEU A 95 19.44 -42.85 -23.10
N VAL A 96 19.44 -43.87 -23.97
CA VAL A 96 19.57 -43.77 -25.42
C VAL A 96 18.45 -44.62 -26.05
N HIS A 97 17.87 -44.16 -27.16
CA HIS A 97 16.81 -44.91 -27.85
C HIS A 97 17.36 -46.24 -28.36
N PRO A 98 16.57 -47.34 -28.40
CA PRO A 98 17.02 -48.62 -28.94
C PRO A 98 17.60 -48.57 -30.38
N ASP A 99 17.33 -47.51 -31.14
CA ASP A 99 17.79 -47.33 -32.53
C ASP A 99 18.96 -46.32 -32.67
N GLU A 100 19.52 -45.83 -31.56
CA GLU A 100 20.60 -44.83 -31.53
C GLU A 100 21.98 -45.47 -31.28
N LEU A 101 23.01 -45.02 -32.01
CA LEU A 101 24.38 -45.54 -31.93
C LEU A 101 25.28 -44.63 -31.09
N VAL A 102 25.79 -45.13 -29.97
CA VAL A 102 26.77 -44.42 -29.13
C VAL A 102 28.20 -44.69 -29.62
N VAL A 103 28.87 -43.66 -30.14
CA VAL A 103 30.29 -43.75 -30.55
C VAL A 103 31.17 -43.27 -29.40
N LEU A 104 31.74 -44.22 -28.64
CA LEU A 104 32.75 -43.93 -27.64
C LEU A 104 34.08 -43.62 -28.34
N LYS A 105 34.52 -42.37 -28.30
CA LYS A 105 35.84 -42.00 -28.81
C LYS A 105 36.93 -42.53 -27.87
N PRO A 106 37.97 -43.20 -28.39
CA PRO A 106 39.09 -43.62 -27.56
C PRO A 106 39.81 -42.39 -26.99
N GLN A 107 40.03 -42.41 -25.68
CA GLN A 107 40.86 -41.42 -24.99
C GLN A 107 42.27 -41.58 -25.56
N THR A 108 42.69 -40.69 -26.45
CA THR A 108 44.10 -40.66 -26.86
C THR A 108 44.84 -40.02 -25.69
N VAL A 109 45.41 -40.85 -24.83
CA VAL A 109 46.34 -40.42 -23.78
C VAL A 109 47.58 -39.89 -24.49
N ALA A 110 47.63 -38.58 -24.68
CA ALA A 110 48.86 -37.90 -25.04
C ALA A 110 49.82 -38.02 -23.85
N GLN A 111 50.97 -38.64 -24.09
CA GLN A 111 52.10 -38.69 -23.16
C GLN A 111 52.76 -37.32 -23.06
#